data_AF-A0A959I4X4-F1
#
_entry.id   AF-A0A959I4X4-F1
#
_cell.length_a   1.000
_cell.length_b   1.000
_cell.length_c   1.000
_cell.angle_alpha   90.00
_cell.angle_beta   90.00
_cell.angle_gamma   90.00
#
_symmetry.space_group_name_H-M   'P 1'
#
loop_
_entity.id
_entity.type
_entity.pdbx_description
1 polymer ?
#
loop_
_entity_poly.entity_id
_entity_poly.type
_entity_poly.pdbx_seq_one_letter_code
_entity_poly.pdbx_strand_id
1 'polypeptide(L)'
;NPPFEPTPPDMDYYFNSAAGIYGLNFVEALLEGVDKNLKDGGLFQMVTMAPGNEEAPFMLYDLIEKHLPNCEVEVILDRQPITYDDFVDRFVDIFHQDPVAIQRMKQTAQRDQVTHLHMLLLKYTKGQPGGLKVKHSEKTYETWSSPLGVAVAMTGMMS
;
A
#
# COMPACT_ATOMS: atom_id res chain seq x y z
N ASN A 1 2.48 6.25 -9.79
CA ASN A 1 2.29 6.60 -8.37
C ASN A 1 3.20 5.70 -7.59
N PRO A 2 4.19 6.22 -6.84
CA PRO A 2 4.85 5.40 -5.84
C PRO A 2 3.78 4.86 -4.86
N PRO A 3 3.99 3.66 -4.29
CA PRO A 3 3.06 3.09 -3.32
C PRO A 3 2.95 3.97 -2.07
N PHE A 4 1.79 4.03 -1.44
CA PHE A 4 1.64 4.69 -0.14
C PHE A 4 2.23 3.79 0.95
N GLU A 5 3.21 4.32 1.68
CA GLU A 5 4.04 3.54 2.60
C GLU A 5 3.68 3.80 4.07
N PRO A 6 3.79 2.79 4.96
CA PRO A 6 3.87 3.00 6.39
C PRO A 6 4.86 4.12 6.74
N THR A 7 4.46 5.08 7.55
CA THR A 7 5.32 6.21 7.94
C THR A 7 5.37 6.32 9.48
N PRO A 8 6.57 6.48 10.08
CA PRO A 8 6.68 6.70 11.51
C PRO A 8 5.89 7.93 12.00
N PRO A 9 5.40 7.93 13.25
CA PRO A 9 4.90 9.15 13.88
C PRO A 9 5.96 10.25 13.83
N ASP A 10 5.55 11.50 13.60
CA ASP A 10 6.41 12.69 13.56
C ASP A 10 7.39 12.78 12.36
N MET A 11 7.27 11.90 11.36
CA MET A 11 8.03 11.97 10.12
C MET A 11 7.14 12.46 8.95
N ASP A 12 7.54 13.57 8.34
CA ASP A 12 7.03 13.98 7.02
C ASP A 12 7.90 13.33 5.93
N TYR A 13 7.53 12.13 5.49
CA TYR A 13 8.23 11.46 4.40
C TYR A 13 7.81 12.05 3.05
N TYR A 14 8.80 12.52 2.28
CA TYR A 14 8.71 13.49 1.17
C TYR A 14 7.80 13.10 -0.02
N PHE A 15 7.21 11.90 -0.03
CA PHE A 15 6.25 11.45 -1.05
C PHE A 15 4.97 10.82 -0.50
N ASN A 16 4.87 10.58 0.82
CA ASN A 16 3.72 9.97 1.46
C ASN A 16 3.16 10.95 2.48
N SER A 17 2.00 11.54 2.17
CA SER A 17 1.20 12.27 3.15
C SER A 17 1.13 11.45 4.43
N ALA A 18 1.32 12.07 5.60
CA ALA A 18 1.29 11.44 6.93
C ALA A 18 0.07 10.51 7.12
N ALA A 19 0.17 9.28 6.62
CA ALA A 19 -0.95 8.36 6.45
C ALA A 19 -1.02 7.33 7.59
N GLY A 20 -0.32 7.66 8.69
CA GLY A 20 -0.17 6.83 9.87
C GLY A 20 0.76 5.64 9.64
N ILE A 21 0.84 4.79 10.66
CA ILE A 21 1.74 3.63 10.70
C ILE A 21 1.42 2.57 9.62
N TYR A 22 0.30 2.72 8.90
CA TYR A 22 -0.17 1.76 7.90
C TYR A 22 -0.32 2.35 6.49
N GLY A 23 -0.16 3.66 6.32
CA GLY A 23 -0.34 4.29 5.01
C GLY A 23 -1.79 4.34 4.50
N LEU A 24 -2.78 3.87 5.28
CA LEU A 24 -4.16 3.66 4.80
C LEU A 24 -5.05 4.90 4.82
N ASN A 25 -4.75 5.92 5.63
CA ASN A 25 -5.60 7.12 5.71
C ASN A 25 -5.76 7.80 4.34
N PHE A 26 -4.70 7.79 3.53
CA PHE A 26 -4.75 8.35 2.19
C PHE A 26 -5.60 7.50 1.25
N VAL A 27 -5.46 6.18 1.32
CA VAL A 27 -6.28 5.23 0.53
C VAL A 27 -7.75 5.39 0.87
N GLU A 28 -8.08 5.51 2.15
CA GLU A 28 -9.45 5.74 2.61
C GLU A 28 -10.04 7.03 2.03
N ALA A 29 -9.30 8.14 2.10
CA ALA A 29 -9.74 9.42 1.56
C ALA A 29 -9.99 9.37 0.04
N LEU A 30 -9.20 8.60 -0.71
CA LEU A 30 -9.45 8.37 -2.12
C LEU A 30 -10.74 7.58 -2.36
N LEU A 31 -10.94 6.48 -1.62
CA LEU A 31 -12.10 5.61 -1.79
C LEU A 31 -13.41 6.31 -1.44
N GLU A 32 -13.43 7.17 -0.40
CA GLU A 32 -14.62 7.95 -0.04
C GLU A 32 -15.09 8.89 -1.17
N GLY A 33 -14.14 9.41 -1.96
CA GLY A 33 -14.40 10.37 -3.03
C GLY A 33 -14.51 9.77 -4.43
N VAL A 34 -14.04 8.53 -4.65
CA VAL A 34 -13.78 8.02 -5.99
C VAL A 34 -15.03 7.98 -6.86
N ASP A 35 -16.17 7.51 -6.33
CA ASP A 35 -17.40 7.39 -7.12
C ASP A 35 -17.89 8.75 -7.64
N LYS A 36 -17.80 9.81 -6.82
CA LYS A 36 -18.23 11.18 -7.19
C LYS A 36 -17.39 11.78 -8.32
N ASN A 37 -16.16 11.31 -8.48
CA ASN A 37 -15.20 11.83 -9.46
C ASN A 37 -15.19 11.03 -10.77
N LEU A 38 -15.93 9.92 -10.83
CA LEU A 38 -16.07 9.10 -12.04
C LEU A 38 -17.44 9.33 -12.69
N LYS A 39 -17.41 9.34 -14.04
CA LYS A 39 -18.60 9.13 -14.85
C LYS A 39 -18.98 7.64 -14.83
N ASP A 40 -20.22 7.31 -15.16
CA ASP A 40 -20.64 5.91 -15.28
C ASP A 40 -19.77 5.16 -16.29
N GLY A 41 -19.30 3.96 -15.91
CA GLY A 41 -18.31 3.19 -16.67
C GLY A 41 -16.87 3.74 -16.59
N GLY A 42 -16.64 4.80 -15.82
CA GLY A 42 -15.31 5.34 -15.54
C GLY A 42 -14.48 4.37 -14.70
N LEU A 43 -13.17 4.36 -14.94
CA LEU A 43 -12.21 3.47 -14.29
C LEU A 43 -11.28 4.24 -13.36
N PHE A 44 -11.20 3.79 -12.11
CA PHE A 44 -10.16 4.17 -11.16
C PHE A 44 -9.15 3.03 -11.02
N GLN A 45 -7.86 3.40 -10.99
CA GLN A 45 -6.76 2.47 -10.77
C GLN A 45 -5.72 3.09 -9.84
N MET A 46 -5.23 2.30 -8.90
CA MET A 46 -4.20 2.72 -7.97
C MET A 46 -3.24 1.58 -7.67
N VAL A 47 -1.94 1.85 -7.79
CA VAL A 47 -0.89 0.99 -7.23
C VAL A 47 -0.62 1.46 -5.81
N THR A 48 -0.66 0.55 -4.85
CA THR A 48 -0.38 0.86 -3.43
C THR A 48 0.19 -0.36 -2.71
N MET A 49 0.73 -0.13 -1.52
CA MET A 49 0.85 -1.18 -0.52
C MET A 49 -0.35 -1.16 0.41
N ALA A 50 -0.72 -2.33 0.94
CA ALA A 50 -1.72 -2.45 1.97
C ALA A 50 -1.28 -3.43 3.06
N PRO A 51 -1.51 -3.10 4.34
CA PRO A 51 -1.20 -3.98 5.46
C PRO A 51 -2.18 -5.14 5.56
N GLY A 52 -1.66 -6.24 6.05
CA GLY A 52 -2.44 -7.41 6.39
C GLY A 52 -1.60 -8.50 7.02
N ASN A 53 -1.97 -9.74 6.75
CA ASN A 53 -1.23 -10.92 7.20
C ASN A 53 -0.61 -11.64 6.01
N GLU A 54 -0.06 -12.84 6.21
CA GLU A 54 0.57 -13.62 5.13
C GLU A 54 -0.39 -13.92 3.97
N GLU A 55 -1.68 -14.06 4.26
CA GLU A 55 -2.69 -14.48 3.28
C GLU A 55 -3.26 -13.31 2.47
N ALA A 56 -3.49 -12.16 3.12
CA ALA A 56 -4.23 -11.07 2.49
C ALA A 56 -4.00 -9.68 3.14
N PRO A 57 -4.14 -8.59 2.35
CA PRO A 57 -4.25 -7.22 2.86
C PRO A 57 -5.63 -6.91 3.43
N PHE A 58 -6.02 -7.59 4.52
CA PHE A 58 -7.37 -7.54 5.08
C PHE A 58 -7.87 -6.12 5.40
N MET A 59 -6.99 -5.22 5.86
CA MET A 59 -7.38 -3.85 6.17
C MET A 59 -7.84 -3.07 4.94
N LEU A 60 -7.27 -3.34 3.77
CA LEU A 60 -7.76 -2.73 2.52
C LEU A 60 -9.13 -3.30 2.13
N TYR A 61 -9.36 -4.60 2.36
CA TYR A 61 -10.65 -5.22 2.06
C TYR A 61 -11.77 -4.60 2.89
N ASP A 62 -11.50 -4.32 4.16
CA ASP A 62 -12.43 -3.61 5.05
C ASP A 62 -12.76 -2.20 4.52
N LEU A 63 -11.75 -1.46 4.02
CA LEU A 63 -11.97 -0.14 3.41
C LEU A 63 -12.78 -0.22 2.11
N ILE A 64 -12.53 -1.23 1.28
CA ILE A 64 -13.28 -1.44 0.03
C ILE A 64 -14.74 -1.73 0.36
N GLU A 65 -15.01 -2.64 1.28
CA GLU A 65 -16.38 -2.99 1.68
C GLU A 65 -17.11 -1.78 2.28
N LYS A 66 -16.41 -0.97 3.08
CA LYS A 66 -16.96 0.25 3.69
C LYS A 66 -17.36 1.31 2.67
N HIS A 67 -16.51 1.58 1.66
CA HIS A 67 -16.66 2.74 0.78
C HIS A 67 -17.21 2.41 -0.61
N LEU A 68 -17.08 1.16 -1.05
CA LEU A 68 -17.56 0.68 -2.35
C LEU A 68 -18.45 -0.57 -2.19
N PRO A 69 -19.48 -0.54 -1.32
CA PRO A 69 -20.30 -1.71 -1.05
C PRO A 69 -21.01 -2.17 -2.33
N ASN A 70 -21.03 -3.49 -2.55
CA ASN A 70 -21.63 -4.16 -3.72
C ASN A 70 -21.02 -3.80 -5.09
N CYS A 71 -20.02 -2.92 -5.13
CA CYS A 71 -19.32 -2.58 -6.36
C CYS A 71 -18.33 -3.67 -6.75
N GLU A 72 -18.12 -3.84 -8.05
CA GLU A 72 -17.04 -4.65 -8.54
C GLU A 72 -15.71 -3.93 -8.34
N VAL A 73 -14.84 -4.54 -7.54
CA VAL A 73 -13.50 -4.06 -7.26
C VAL A 73 -12.52 -5.21 -7.48
N GLU A 74 -11.51 -5.00 -8.32
CA GLU A 74 -10.42 -5.96 -8.50
C GLU A 74 -9.20 -5.55 -7.68
N VAL A 75 -8.69 -6.48 -6.87
CA VAL A 75 -7.37 -6.38 -6.24
C VAL A 75 -6.43 -7.38 -6.92
N ILE A 76 -5.36 -6.86 -7.49
CA ILE A 76 -4.32 -7.65 -8.16
C ILE A 76 -3.07 -7.59 -7.30
N LEU A 77 -2.82 -8.65 -6.53
CA LEU A 77 -1.69 -8.77 -5.62
C LEU A 77 -0.40 -9.08 -6.38
N ASP A 78 0.69 -8.45 -5.97
CA ASP A 78 2.01 -8.95 -6.31
C ASP A 78 2.26 -10.31 -5.62
N ARG A 79 3.22 -11.09 -6.12
CA ARG A 79 3.47 -12.47 -5.65
C ARG A 79 4.27 -12.56 -4.37
N GLN A 80 4.92 -11.47 -3.97
CA GLN A 80 5.83 -11.47 -2.83
C GLN A 80 5.45 -10.33 -1.89
N PRO A 81 4.75 -10.62 -0.78
CA PRO A 81 4.64 -9.65 0.31
C PRO A 81 6.00 -9.48 1.00
N ILE A 82 6.17 -8.36 1.68
CA ILE A 82 7.27 -8.14 2.64
C ILE A 82 6.69 -8.21 4.05
N THR A 83 7.47 -8.69 5.02
CA THR A 83 7.02 -8.59 6.42
C THR A 83 6.96 -7.11 6.83
N TYR A 84 6.02 -6.78 7.71
CA TYR A 84 5.89 -5.41 8.21
C TYR A 84 7.18 -4.97 8.92
N ASP A 85 7.77 -5.87 9.71
CA ASP A 85 9.01 -5.65 10.44
C ASP A 85 10.18 -5.33 9.50
N ASP A 86 10.40 -6.16 8.48
CA ASP A 86 11.47 -5.96 7.50
C ASP A 86 11.27 -4.64 6.74
N PHE A 87 10.03 -4.23 6.48
CA PHE A 87 9.76 -2.96 5.82
C PHE A 87 10.14 -1.77 6.71
N VAL A 88 9.68 -1.76 7.97
CA VAL A 88 9.87 -0.60 8.85
C VAL A 88 11.31 -0.49 9.38
N ASP A 89 12.07 -1.58 9.44
CA ASP A 89 13.49 -1.54 9.80
C ASP A 89 14.32 -0.73 8.82
N ARG A 90 13.88 -0.65 7.56
CA ARG A 90 14.52 0.19 6.54
C ARG A 90 14.49 1.68 6.91
N PHE A 91 13.55 2.13 7.75
CA PHE A 91 13.55 3.51 8.26
C PHE A 91 14.69 3.79 9.22
N VAL A 92 15.12 2.79 10.01
CA VAL A 92 16.30 2.92 10.86
C VAL A 92 17.55 2.97 9.99
N ASP A 93 17.66 2.04 9.04
CA ASP A 93 18.89 1.87 8.26
C ASP A 93 19.12 2.99 7.24
N ILE A 94 18.06 3.45 6.57
CA ILE A 94 18.16 4.42 5.45
C ILE A 94 18.00 5.86 5.96
N PHE A 95 17.08 6.09 6.90
CA PHE A 95 16.69 7.43 7.33
C PHE A 95 17.12 7.77 8.76
N HIS A 96 17.84 6.87 9.43
CA HIS A 96 18.34 7.04 10.80
C HIS A 96 17.23 7.42 11.79
N GLN A 97 16.03 6.88 11.60
CA GLN A 97 14.90 7.09 12.50
C GLN A 97 15.14 6.47 13.88
N ASP A 98 14.48 7.01 14.91
CA ASP A 98 14.58 6.52 16.28
C ASP A 98 14.13 5.04 16.35
N PRO A 99 15.03 4.11 16.71
CA PRO A 99 14.68 2.69 16.85
C PRO A 99 13.53 2.44 17.84
N VAL A 100 13.36 3.31 18.84
CA VAL A 100 12.25 3.21 19.81
C VAL A 100 10.92 3.49 19.13
N ALA A 101 10.86 4.46 18.21
CA ALA A 101 9.65 4.76 17.45
C ALA A 101 9.27 3.60 16.52
N ILE A 102 10.26 3.02 15.82
CA ILE A 102 10.05 1.85 14.96
C ILE A 102 9.58 0.64 15.77
N GLN A 103 10.16 0.40 16.95
CA GLN A 103 9.71 -0.68 17.83
C GLN A 103 8.25 -0.51 18.26
N ARG A 104 7.78 0.72 18.50
CA ARG A 104 6.37 1.00 18.82
C ARG A 104 5.45 0.72 17.62
N MET A 105 5.90 1.01 16.39
CA MET A 105 5.15 0.65 15.18
C MET A 105 4.98 -0.87 15.08
N LYS A 106 6.07 -1.64 15.24
CA LYS A 106 6.02 -3.11 15.22
C LYS A 106 5.09 -3.70 16.29
N GLN A 107 5.16 -3.17 17.52
CA GLN A 107 4.24 -3.58 18.60
C GLN A 107 2.78 -3.29 18.27
N THR A 108 2.51 -2.17 17.62
CA THR A 108 1.16 -1.81 17.20
C THR A 108 0.67 -2.74 16.09
N ALA A 109 1.50 -2.98 15.06
CA ALA A 109 1.22 -3.93 13.99
C ALA A 109 0.90 -5.33 14.53
N GLN A 110 1.71 -5.83 15.47
CA GLN A 110 1.48 -7.13 16.10
C GLN A 110 0.14 -7.20 16.84
N ARG A 111 -0.23 -6.15 17.58
CA ARG A 111 -1.52 -6.09 18.29
C ARG A 111 -2.70 -6.11 17.33
N ASP A 112 -2.55 -5.44 16.19
CA ASP A 112 -3.56 -5.33 15.16
C ASP A 112 -3.50 -6.52 14.16
N GLN A 113 -2.68 -7.55 14.45
CA GLN A 113 -2.47 -8.74 13.64
C GLN A 113 -1.92 -8.47 12.22
N VAL A 114 -1.27 -7.32 12.03
CA VAL A 114 -0.56 -6.96 10.81
C VAL A 114 0.85 -7.55 10.86
N THR A 115 1.14 -8.46 9.95
CA THR A 115 2.46 -9.10 9.82
C THR A 115 3.11 -8.84 8.47
N HIS A 116 2.36 -8.42 7.46
CA HIS A 116 2.83 -8.26 6.09
C HIS A 116 2.29 -6.98 5.43
N LEU A 117 3.03 -6.50 4.42
CA LEU A 117 2.59 -5.50 3.46
C LEU A 117 2.52 -6.14 2.08
N HIS A 118 1.40 -5.91 1.40
CA HIS A 118 1.13 -6.43 0.07
C HIS A 118 1.18 -5.31 -0.95
N MET A 119 2.09 -5.39 -1.92
CA MET A 119 2.05 -4.55 -3.11
C MET A 119 0.89 -5.01 -4.00
N LEU A 120 0.07 -4.08 -4.49
CA LEU A 120 -1.10 -4.42 -5.30
C LEU A 120 -1.52 -3.31 -6.26
N LEU A 121 -2.30 -3.71 -7.26
CA LEU A 121 -3.09 -2.82 -8.10
C LEU A 121 -4.57 -2.99 -7.74
N LEU A 122 -5.18 -1.90 -7.28
CA LEU A 122 -6.61 -1.78 -7.07
C LEU A 122 -7.27 -1.24 -8.35
N LYS A 123 -8.37 -1.84 -8.78
CA LYS A 123 -9.22 -1.34 -9.88
C LYS A 123 -10.67 -1.28 -9.45
N TYR A 124 -11.32 -0.18 -9.79
CA TYR A 124 -12.75 0.02 -9.57
C TYR A 124 -13.38 0.63 -10.81
N THR A 125 -14.50 0.06 -11.27
CA THR A 125 -15.28 0.60 -12.39
C THR A 125 -16.64 1.06 -11.88
N LYS A 126 -16.95 2.35 -12.07
CA LYS A 126 -18.21 2.91 -11.60
C LYS A 126 -19.42 2.27 -12.28
N GLY A 127 -20.41 1.91 -11.46
CA GLY A 127 -21.68 1.32 -11.91
C GLY A 127 -21.62 -0.17 -12.22
N GLN A 128 -20.49 -0.84 -11.98
CA GLN A 128 -20.38 -2.30 -12.11
C GLN A 128 -20.66 -2.97 -10.77
N PRO A 129 -21.69 -3.84 -10.66
CA PRO A 129 -21.90 -4.68 -9.49
C PRO A 129 -21.04 -5.95 -9.58
N GLY A 130 -20.50 -6.43 -8.46
CA GLY A 130 -19.70 -7.67 -8.51
C GLY A 130 -18.89 -8.03 -7.27
N GLY A 131 -18.83 -7.15 -6.27
CA GLY A 131 -18.05 -7.37 -5.05
C GLY A 131 -16.54 -7.39 -5.28
N LEU A 132 -15.80 -7.77 -4.24
CA LEU A 132 -14.34 -7.85 -4.25
C LEU A 132 -13.85 -9.10 -5.00
N LYS A 133 -13.01 -8.90 -6.01
CA LYS A 133 -12.31 -9.95 -6.77
C LYS A 133 -10.81 -9.86 -6.50
N VAL A 134 -10.21 -10.93 -5.99
CA VAL A 134 -8.78 -11.00 -5.71
C VAL A 134 -8.09 -11.93 -6.69
N LYS A 135 -6.99 -11.48 -7.29
CA LYS A 135 -6.11 -12.31 -8.11
C LYS A 135 -4.65 -11.93 -7.90
N HIS A 136 -3.75 -12.81 -8.33
CA HIS A 136 -2.31 -12.52 -8.32
C HIS A 136 -1.85 -12.06 -9.71
N SER A 137 -0.83 -11.22 -9.72
CA SER A 137 -0.16 -10.80 -10.94
C SER A 137 0.55 -11.98 -11.62
N GLU A 138 0.65 -11.90 -12.94
CA GLU A 138 1.49 -12.82 -13.73
C GLU A 138 2.97 -12.44 -13.65
N LYS A 139 3.28 -11.24 -13.16
CA LYS A 139 4.62 -10.64 -13.11
C LYS A 139 4.89 -10.11 -11.71
N THR A 140 6.09 -10.32 -11.18
CA THR A 140 6.52 -9.65 -9.95
C THR A 140 6.78 -8.17 -10.26
N TYR A 141 6.14 -7.26 -9.53
CA TYR A 141 6.24 -5.82 -9.81
C TYR A 141 7.32 -5.13 -8.98
N GLU A 142 7.54 -5.58 -7.74
CA GLU A 142 8.57 -5.02 -6.86
C GLU A 142 9.56 -6.09 -6.40
N THR A 143 10.85 -5.81 -6.54
CA THR A 143 11.89 -6.53 -5.80
C THR A 143 12.25 -5.66 -4.61
N TRP A 144 11.78 -6.05 -3.42
CA TRP A 144 11.94 -5.32 -2.15
C TRP A 144 13.40 -4.99 -1.77
N SER A 145 14.39 -5.46 -2.54
CA SER A 145 15.81 -5.13 -2.46
C SER A 145 16.19 -3.76 -3.05
N SER A 146 15.31 -3.07 -3.78
CA SER A 146 15.58 -1.72 -4.30
C SER A 146 15.58 -0.70 -3.16
N PRO A 147 16.58 0.18 -3.00
CA PRO A 147 16.61 1.16 -1.90
C PRO A 147 15.39 2.09 -1.93
N LEU A 148 14.72 2.29 -0.79
CA LEU A 148 13.66 3.29 -0.66
C LEU A 148 14.26 4.68 -0.94
N GLY A 149 13.73 5.37 -1.95
CA GLY A 149 14.07 6.78 -2.19
C GLY A 149 15.46 7.07 -2.79
N VAL A 150 16.27 6.07 -3.14
CA VAL A 150 17.44 6.33 -4.00
C VAL A 150 16.95 6.28 -5.43
N ALA A 151 16.78 7.45 -6.05
CA ALA A 151 16.70 7.54 -7.49
C ALA A 151 17.91 6.75 -8.04
N VAL A 152 17.65 5.61 -8.68
CA VAL A 152 18.68 4.95 -9.46
C VAL A 152 19.07 5.97 -10.50
N ALA A 153 20.19 6.65 -10.27
CA ALA A 153 20.83 7.41 -11.31
C ALA A 153 21.00 6.41 -12.44
N MET A 154 20.24 6.60 -13.52
CA MET A 154 20.51 5.91 -14.78
C MET A 154 21.86 6.42 -15.24
N THR A 155 22.93 5.87 -14.69
CA THR A 155 24.25 5.90 -15.31
C THR A 155 24.08 5.10 -16.59
N GLY A 156 23.74 5.83 -17.65
CA GLY A 156 23.77 5.33 -19.00
C GLY A 156 25.15 4.74 -19.25
N MET A 157 25.19 3.42 -19.37
CA MET A 157 26.26 2.78 -20.12
C MET A 157 26.01 3.08 -21.60
N MET A 158 26.52 4.22 -22.05
CA MET A 158 27.02 4.34 -23.42
C MET A 158 28.53 4.14 -23.37
N SER A 159 28.97 3.03 -23.92
CA SER A 159 30.31 2.85 -24.47
C SER A 159 30.17 2.00 -25.73
#